data_AF-A0A9Q5GA99-F1
#
_entry.id   AF-A0A9Q5GA99-F1
#
_cell.length_a   1.000
_cell.length_b   1.000
_cell.length_c   1.000
_cell.angle_alpha   90.00
_cell.angle_beta   90.00
_cell.angle_gamma   90.00
#
_symmetry.space_group_name_H-M   'P 1'
#
loop_
_entity.id
_entity.type
_entity.pdbx_description
1 polymer ?
#
loop_
_entity_poly.entity_id
_entity_poly.type
_entity_poly.pdbx_seq_one_letter_code
_entity_poly.pdbx_strand_id
1 'polypeptide(L)'
;MNESLYIFLLTGVFSMSAALSVGAINKMPESDRPAWFAVKQNMVMMVVLGNLAALTLVGSLAYGFQTLHWSIPLSSMFITFPIVHQLLVVKLIGATKALFLTVPATLASIAVLYIYWP
;
A
#
# COMPACT_ATOMS: atom_id res chain seq x y z
N MET A 1 15.77 -10.98 -13.55
CA MET A 1 14.32 -11.31 -13.63
C MET A 1 13.70 -11.51 -12.25
N ASN A 2 14.27 -12.35 -11.38
CA ASN A 2 13.68 -12.61 -10.05
C ASN A 2 13.71 -11.41 -9.10
N GLU A 3 14.80 -10.64 -9.09
CA GLU A 3 14.93 -9.47 -8.21
C GLU A 3 13.86 -8.40 -8.50
N SER A 4 13.71 -7.99 -9.76
CA SER A 4 12.68 -7.03 -10.17
C SER A 4 11.26 -7.50 -9.84
N LEU A 5 11.01 -8.80 -9.93
CA LEU A 5 9.72 -9.38 -9.53
C LEU A 5 9.49 -9.23 -8.03
N TYR A 6 10.48 -9.53 -7.18
CA TYR A 6 10.34 -9.38 -5.73
C TYR A 6 10.18 -7.93 -5.31
N ILE A 7 10.97 -7.01 -5.91
CA ILE A 7 10.84 -5.58 -5.67
C ILE A 7 9.41 -5.15 -6.01
N PHE A 8 8.95 -5.43 -7.23
CA PHE A 8 7.60 -5.09 -7.69
C PHE A 8 6.49 -5.61 -6.76
N LEU A 9 6.55 -6.90 -6.41
CA LEU A 9 5.50 -7.52 -5.60
C LEU A 9 5.46 -6.93 -4.18
N LEU A 10 6.62 -6.76 -3.55
CA LEU A 10 6.70 -6.21 -2.19
C LEU A 10 6.26 -4.75 -2.15
N THR A 11 6.81 -3.92 -3.04
CA THR A 11 6.50 -2.49 -3.07
C THR A 11 5.04 -2.26 -3.44
N GLY A 12 4.50 -3.05 -4.37
CA GLY A 12 3.10 -2.95 -4.80
C GLY A 12 2.10 -3.40 -3.74
N VAL A 13 2.32 -4.55 -3.10
CA VAL A 13 1.43 -5.06 -2.04
C VAL A 13 1.36 -4.10 -0.85
N PHE A 14 2.51 -3.61 -0.37
CA PHE A 14 2.53 -2.71 0.78
C PHE A 14 1.88 -1.38 0.48
N SER A 15 2.19 -0.79 -0.69
CA SER A 15 1.62 0.48 -1.12
C SER A 15 0.10 0.41 -1.28
N MET A 16 -0.41 -0.63 -1.95
CA MET A 16 -1.86 -0.84 -2.07
C MET A 16 -2.50 -1.07 -0.70
N SER A 17 -1.89 -1.90 0.15
CA SER A 17 -2.44 -2.21 1.47
C SER A 17 -2.51 -0.98 2.37
N ALA A 18 -1.50 -0.12 2.33
CA ALA A 18 -1.49 1.15 3.08
C ALA A 18 -2.58 2.10 2.56
N ALA A 19 -2.67 2.29 1.24
CA ALA A 19 -3.67 3.16 0.62
C ALA A 19 -5.11 2.72 0.93
N LEU A 20 -5.38 1.41 0.81
CA LEU A 20 -6.69 0.83 1.11
C LEU A 20 -7.02 0.89 2.61
N SER A 21 -6.05 0.63 3.50
CA SER A 21 -6.28 0.69 4.96
C SER A 21 -6.62 2.11 5.43
N VAL A 22 -5.88 3.12 4.96
CA VAL A 22 -6.18 4.53 5.24
C VAL A 22 -7.55 4.90 4.67
N GLY A 23 -7.82 4.51 3.42
CA GLY A 23 -9.10 4.78 2.77
C GLY A 23 -10.29 4.17 3.50
N ALA A 24 -10.15 2.96 4.05
CA ALA A 24 -11.17 2.30 4.84
C ALA A 24 -11.48 3.07 6.13
N ILE A 25 -10.44 3.48 6.88
CA ILE A 25 -10.62 4.26 8.12
C ILE A 25 -11.22 5.65 7.82
N ASN A 26 -10.82 6.28 6.72
CA ASN A 26 -11.34 7.59 6.32
C ASN A 26 -12.83 7.59 5.98
N LYS A 27 -13.34 6.45 5.53
CA LYS A 27 -14.76 6.27 5.22
C LYS A 27 -15.60 5.87 6.44
N MET A 28 -14.98 5.60 7.60
CA MET A 28 -15.72 5.25 8.82
C MET A 28 -16.42 6.48 9.43
N PRO A 29 -17.62 6.29 10.01
CA PRO A 29 -18.27 7.30 10.85
C PRO A 29 -17.35 7.74 12.00
N GLU A 30 -17.46 9.00 12.43
CA GLU A 30 -16.58 9.53 13.49
C GLU A 30 -16.71 8.76 14.82
N SER A 31 -17.89 8.20 15.11
CA SER A 31 -18.15 7.36 16.29
C SER A 31 -17.36 6.05 16.30
N ASP A 32 -17.02 5.53 15.12
CA ASP A 32 -16.46 4.18 14.93
C ASP A 32 -14.96 4.24 14.63
N ARG A 33 -14.39 5.45 14.54
CA ARG A 33 -12.97 5.64 14.31
C ARG A 33 -12.19 5.22 15.56
N PRO A 34 -11.04 4.52 15.40
CA PRO A 34 -10.17 4.25 16.53
C PRO A 34 -9.69 5.56 17.17
N ALA A 35 -9.47 5.57 18.48
CA ALA A 35 -9.19 6.78 19.27
C ALA A 35 -8.10 7.70 18.68
N TRP A 36 -7.04 7.12 18.09
CA TRP A 36 -5.96 7.90 17.46
C TRP A 36 -6.42 8.67 16.22
N PHE A 37 -7.38 8.13 15.46
CA PHE A 37 -7.92 8.69 14.22
C PHE A 37 -9.14 9.59 14.46
N ALA A 38 -9.69 9.61 15.69
CA ALA A 38 -10.70 10.58 16.09
C ALA A 38 -10.14 12.01 16.17
N VAL A 39 -8.82 12.16 16.39
CA VAL A 39 -8.14 13.45 16.37
C VAL A 39 -7.96 13.92 14.92
N LYS A 40 -8.57 15.07 14.58
CA LYS A 40 -8.56 15.64 13.22
C LYS A 40 -7.16 15.77 12.61
N GLN A 41 -6.17 16.22 13.39
CA GLN A 41 -4.78 16.37 12.92
C GLN A 41 -4.17 15.03 12.49
N ASN A 42 -4.35 13.98 13.30
CA ASN A 42 -3.86 12.64 13.01
C ASN A 42 -4.54 12.07 11.76
N MET A 43 -5.84 12.34 11.62
CA MET A 43 -6.61 11.91 10.46
C MET A 43 -6.08 12.53 9.16
N VAL A 44 -5.81 13.84 9.15
CA VAL A 44 -5.22 14.54 7.99
C VAL A 44 -3.86 13.96 7.65
N MET A 45 -2.99 13.77 8.65
CA MET A 45 -1.68 13.15 8.43
C MET A 45 -1.79 11.76 7.78
N MET A 46 -2.74 10.95 8.25
CA MET A 46 -2.95 9.60 7.71
C MET A 46 -3.48 9.62 6.28
N VAL A 47 -4.36 10.55 5.94
CA VAL A 47 -4.81 10.75 4.55
C VAL A 47 -3.65 11.13 3.63
N VAL A 48 -2.76 12.03 4.08
CA VAL A 48 -1.54 12.37 3.32
C VAL A 48 -0.66 11.14 3.10
N LEU A 49 -0.46 10.32 4.14
CA LEU A 49 0.31 9.07 4.04
C LEU A 49 -0.38 8.06 3.10
N GLY A 50 -1.72 7.98 3.11
CA GLY A 50 -2.48 7.14 2.18
C GLY A 50 -2.34 7.58 0.73
N ASN A 51 -2.33 8.88 0.47
CA ASN A 51 -2.08 9.42 -0.87
C ASN A 51 -0.64 9.17 -1.32
N LEU A 52 0.33 9.31 -0.42
CA LEU A 52 1.72 8.97 -0.69
C LEU A 52 1.86 7.47 -1.02
N ALA A 53 1.11 6.61 -0.32
CA ALA A 53 1.06 5.19 -0.63
C ALA A 53 0.44 4.91 -2.00
N ALA A 54 -0.63 5.61 -2.38
CA ALA A 54 -1.20 5.50 -3.72
C ALA A 54 -0.20 5.92 -4.81
N LEU A 55 0.56 7.01 -4.60
CA LEU A 55 1.63 7.42 -5.51
C LEU A 55 2.75 6.39 -5.59
N THR A 56 3.13 5.79 -4.45
CA THR A 56 4.14 4.72 -4.41
C THR A 56 3.66 3.47 -5.16
N LEU A 57 2.37 3.15 -5.10
CA LEU A 57 1.78 2.09 -5.91
C LEU A 57 1.87 2.39 -7.40
N VAL A 58 1.59 3.63 -7.83
CA VAL A 58 1.77 4.03 -9.24
C VAL A 58 3.24 3.89 -9.65
N GLY A 59 4.17 4.31 -8.80
CA GLY A 59 5.60 4.12 -9.03
C GLY A 59 5.99 2.64 -9.14
N SER A 60 5.44 1.79 -8.27
CA SER A 60 5.62 0.34 -8.32
C SER A 60 5.09 -0.26 -9.61
N LEU A 61 3.92 0.18 -10.09
CA LEU A 61 3.36 -0.30 -11.35
C LEU A 61 4.22 0.14 -12.55
N ALA A 62 4.66 1.40 -12.57
CA ALA A 62 5.56 1.90 -13.60
C ALA A 62 6.87 1.10 -13.65
N TYR A 63 7.48 0.85 -12.49
CA TYR A 63 8.64 -0.04 -12.36
C TYR A 63 8.35 -1.44 -12.93
N GLY A 64 7.22 -2.03 -12.56
CA GLY A 64 6.80 -3.35 -13.04
C GLY A 64 6.59 -3.39 -14.55
N PHE A 65 5.97 -2.37 -15.15
CA PHE A 65 5.78 -2.30 -16.61
C PHE A 65 7.09 -2.11 -17.38
N GLN A 66 8.11 -1.48 -16.78
CA GLN A 66 9.42 -1.29 -17.41
C GLN A 66 10.32 -2.53 -17.30
N THR A 67 10.20 -3.29 -16.21
CA THR A 67 11.15 -4.38 -15.88
C THR A 67 10.58 -5.79 -16.05
N LEU A 68 9.26 -5.94 -16.12
CA LEU A 68 8.56 -7.22 -16.20
C LEU A 68 7.65 -7.28 -17.42
N HIS A 69 7.20 -8.48 -17.75
CA HIS A 69 6.17 -8.65 -18.77
C HIS A 69 4.86 -7.98 -18.32
N TRP A 70 4.25 -7.16 -19.19
CA TRP A 70 3.09 -6.28 -18.90
C TRP A 70 1.90 -6.96 -18.21
N SER A 71 1.69 -8.25 -18.46
CA SER A 71 0.61 -9.02 -17.84
C SER A 71 0.79 -9.18 -16.33
N ILE A 72 2.03 -9.14 -15.81
CA ILE A 72 2.34 -9.30 -14.38
C ILE A 72 1.86 -8.08 -13.58
N PRO A 73 2.30 -6.84 -13.86
CA PRO A 73 1.83 -5.67 -13.11
C PRO A 73 0.33 -5.44 -13.28
N LEU A 74 -0.20 -5.68 -14.48
CA LEU A 74 -1.64 -5.54 -14.74
C LEU A 74 -2.47 -6.53 -13.91
N SER A 75 -2.15 -7.82 -13.96
CA SER A 75 -2.87 -8.82 -13.15
C SER A 75 -2.69 -8.60 -11.66
N SER A 76 -1.50 -8.15 -11.23
CA SER A 76 -1.22 -7.91 -9.81
C SER A 76 -2.03 -6.75 -9.25
N MET A 77 -2.25 -5.68 -10.02
CA MET A 77 -3.06 -4.54 -9.62
C MET A 77 -4.51 -4.92 -9.31
N PHE A 78 -5.12 -5.78 -10.13
CA PHE A 78 -6.54 -6.09 -10.03
C PHE A 78 -6.86 -7.38 -9.27
N ILE A 79 -5.91 -8.32 -9.21
CA ILE A 79 -6.14 -9.66 -8.66
C ILE A 79 -5.25 -9.87 -7.44
N THR A 80 -3.93 -9.92 -7.64
CA THR A 80 -3.00 -10.35 -6.59
C THR A 80 -2.98 -9.42 -5.39
N PHE A 81 -2.79 -8.12 -5.59
CA PHE A 81 -2.65 -7.16 -4.49
C PHE A 81 -3.96 -7.01 -3.68
N PRO A 82 -5.14 -6.88 -4.31
CA PRO A 82 -6.40 -6.85 -3.55
C PRO A 82 -6.66 -8.13 -2.76
N ILE A 83 -6.39 -9.30 -3.34
CA ILE A 83 -6.57 -10.60 -2.67
C ILE A 83 -5.61 -10.70 -1.47
N VAL A 84 -4.33 -10.36 -1.66
CA VAL A 84 -3.33 -10.36 -0.59
C VAL A 84 -3.73 -9.38 0.52
N HIS A 85 -4.17 -8.18 0.17
CA HIS A 85 -4.65 -7.20 1.15
C HIS A 85 -5.82 -7.76 1.97
N GLN A 86 -6.86 -8.28 1.30
CA GLN A 86 -8.06 -8.72 1.99
C GLN A 86 -7.83 -9.99 2.84
N LEU A 87 -7.12 -10.98 2.29
CA LEU A 87 -6.96 -12.29 2.92
C LEU A 87 -5.82 -12.35 3.93
N LEU A 88 -4.73 -11.61 3.71
CA LEU A 88 -3.58 -11.65 4.60
C LEU A 88 -3.56 -10.44 5.51
N VAL A 89 -3.62 -9.24 4.95
CA VAL A 89 -3.42 -8.01 5.74
C VAL A 89 -4.62 -7.74 6.65
N VAL A 90 -5.84 -7.69 6.10
CA VAL A 90 -7.03 -7.37 6.90
C VAL A 90 -7.42 -8.53 7.81
N LYS A 91 -7.45 -9.76 7.29
CA LYS A 91 -7.94 -10.92 8.06
C LYS A 91 -7.00 -11.36 9.18
N LEU A 92 -5.68 -11.30 8.99
CA LEU A 92 -4.72 -11.78 9.99
C LEU A 92 -4.37 -10.71 11.02
N ILE A 93 -4.21 -9.46 10.57
CA ILE A 93 -3.65 -8.38 11.40
C ILE A 93 -4.76 -7.44 11.91
N GLY A 94 -5.85 -7.30 11.15
CA GLY A 94 -6.90 -6.30 11.40
C GLY A 94 -6.55 -4.94 10.80
N ALA A 95 -7.56 -4.21 10.32
CA ALA A 95 -7.39 -2.98 9.52
C ALA A 95 -6.53 -1.90 10.20
N THR A 96 -6.69 -1.70 11.51
CA THR A 96 -5.94 -0.67 12.25
C THR A 96 -4.47 -1.04 12.42
N LYS A 97 -4.16 -2.29 12.80
CA LYS A 97 -2.79 -2.75 12.99
C LYS A 97 -2.05 -2.91 11.66
N ALA A 98 -2.78 -3.29 10.61
CA ALA A 98 -2.26 -3.34 9.25
C ALA A 98 -1.70 -2.00 8.80
N LEU A 99 -2.34 -0.89 9.18
CA LEU A 99 -1.91 0.45 8.81
C LEU A 99 -0.53 0.79 9.40
N PHE A 100 -0.29 0.45 10.67
CA PHE A 100 1.01 0.65 11.33
C PHE A 100 2.15 -0.18 10.74
N LEU A 101 1.84 -1.31 10.10
CA LEU A 101 2.84 -2.11 9.39
C LEU A 101 3.06 -1.61 7.95
N THR A 102 1.96 -1.39 7.23
CA THR A 102 1.98 -1.13 5.78
C THR A 102 2.46 0.28 5.45
N VAL A 103 2.18 1.28 6.28
CA VAL A 103 2.64 2.66 6.04
C VAL A 103 4.18 2.76 6.11
N PRO A 104 4.86 2.31 7.19
CA PRO A 104 6.33 2.28 7.20
C PRO A 104 6.93 1.43 6.08
N ALA A 105 6.34 0.26 5.79
CA ALA A 105 6.78 -0.59 4.69
C ALA A 105 6.65 0.12 3.32
N THR A 106 5.62 0.95 3.15
CA THR A 106 5.44 1.77 1.95
C THR A 106 6.50 2.86 1.86
N LEU A 107 6.85 3.52 2.98
CA LEU A 107 7.94 4.50 2.99
C LEU A 107 9.29 3.85 2.63
N ALA A 108 9.56 2.66 3.16
CA ALA A 108 10.72 1.87 2.75
C ALA A 108 10.66 1.50 1.27
N SER A 109 9.48 1.18 0.75
CA SER A 109 9.26 0.86 -0.66
C SER A 109 9.62 2.03 -1.59
N ILE A 110 9.40 3.29 -1.17
CA ILE A 110 9.85 4.47 -1.92
C ILE A 110 11.38 4.45 -2.10
N ALA A 111 12.12 4.23 -1.02
CA ALA A 111 13.59 4.18 -1.07
C ALA A 111 14.07 3.02 -1.94
N VAL A 112 13.45 1.84 -1.82
CA VAL A 112 13.79 0.67 -2.64
C VAL A 112 13.53 0.98 -4.12
N LEU A 113 12.35 1.49 -4.48
CA LEU A 113 12.04 1.83 -5.87
C LEU A 113 13.01 2.87 -6.42
N TYR A 114 13.40 3.87 -5.63
CA TYR A 114 14.37 4.89 -6.04
C TYR A 114 15.76 4.30 -6.32
N ILE A 115 16.25 3.42 -5.44
CA ILE A 115 17.60 2.83 -5.58
C ILE A 115 17.69 1.90 -6.79
N TYR A 116 16.65 1.10 -7.04
CA TYR A 116 16.63 0.09 -8.09
C TYR A 116 15.95 0.56 -9.37
N TRP A 117 15.66 1.86 -9.51
CA TRP A 117 14.98 2.40 -10.69
C TRP A 117 15.85 2.21 -11.94
N PRO A 118 15.30 1.68 -13.04
CA PRO A 118 16.03 1.46 -14.30
C PRO A 118 16.26 2.74 -15.12
#